data_AF-A0A8T2MXF0-F1
#
_entry.id   AF-A0A8T2MXF0-F1
#
_cell.length_a   1.000
_cell.length_b   1.000
_cell.length_c   1.000
_cell.angle_alpha   90.00
_cell.angle_beta   90.00
_cell.angle_gamma   90.00
#
_symmetry.space_group_name_H-M   'P 1'
#
loop_
_entity.id
_entity.type
_entity.pdbx_description
1 polymer ?
#
loop_
_entity_poly.entity_id
_entity_poly.type
_entity_poly.pdbx_seq_one_letter_code
_entity_poly.pdbx_strand_id
1 'polypeptide(L)'
;MMIFERENFMGRSVELCDDYPSLQAMGWCNNEVGSMHVQCGAFVCYQYPGYRGQQYIMECERHSGDYQHWRNWGSHCQTPQIQSIRRIQH
;
A
#
# COMPACT_ATOMS: atom_id res chain seq x y z
N MET A 1 3.49 7.83 -2.69
CA MET A 1 3.74 6.73 -1.71
C MET A 1 4.69 5.74 -2.35
N MET A 2 5.67 5.22 -1.62
CA MET A 2 6.52 4.13 -2.11
C MET A 2 6.02 2.78 -1.61
N ILE A 3 5.92 1.79 -2.49
CA ILE A 3 5.62 0.40 -2.12
C ILE A 3 6.83 -0.48 -2.40
N PHE A 4 7.02 -1.51 -1.58
CA PHE A 4 8.15 -2.43 -1.64
C PHE A 4 7.67 -3.87 -1.70
N GLU A 5 8.41 -4.71 -2.41
CA GLU A 5 8.10 -6.13 -2.59
C GLU A 5 8.18 -6.90 -1.27
N ARG A 6 9.11 -6.53 -0.39
CA ARG A 6 9.38 -7.23 0.88
C ARG A 6 9.18 -6.30 2.07
N GLU A 7 9.09 -6.90 3.24
CA GLU A 7 9.07 -6.20 4.52
C GLU A 7 10.35 -5.38 4.72
N ASN A 8 10.31 -4.41 5.64
CA ASN A 8 11.44 -3.55 6.01
C ASN A 8 12.07 -2.77 4.83
N PHE A 9 11.25 -2.33 3.87
CA PHE A 9 11.65 -1.51 2.72
C PHE A 9 12.67 -2.20 1.79
N MET A 10 12.56 -3.52 1.67
CA MET A 10 13.48 -4.33 0.86
C MET A 10 12.85 -4.80 -0.46
N GLY A 11 13.71 -5.23 -1.38
CA GLY A 11 13.31 -5.78 -2.69
C GLY A 11 13.01 -4.70 -3.72
N ARG A 12 12.28 -5.06 -4.78
CA ARG A 12 11.87 -4.08 -5.79
C ARG A 12 10.93 -3.05 -5.18
N SER A 13 11.10 -1.79 -5.53
CA SER A 13 10.22 -0.70 -5.11
C SER A 13 9.70 0.09 -6.31
N VAL A 14 8.58 0.78 -6.08
CA VAL A 14 8.04 1.75 -7.03
C VAL A 14 7.39 2.90 -6.27
N GLU A 15 7.55 4.10 -6.80
CA GLU A 15 6.82 5.28 -6.34
C GLU A 15 5.49 5.37 -7.07
N LEU A 16 4.41 5.48 -6.31
CA LEU A 16 3.05 5.68 -6.82
C LEU A 16 2.76 7.18 -6.92
N CYS A 17 2.45 7.63 -8.13
CA CYS A 17 2.14 9.04 -8.45
C CYS A 17 0.64 9.32 -8.58
N ASP A 18 -0.17 8.31 -8.93
CA ASP A 18 -1.59 8.42 -9.21
C ASP A 18 -2.42 7.36 -8.46
N ASP A 19 -3.72 7.30 -8.77
CA ASP A 19 -4.60 6.22 -8.33
C ASP A 19 -4.43 4.98 -9.23
N TYR A 20 -4.30 3.82 -8.62
CA TYR A 20 -4.07 2.55 -9.29
C TYR A 20 -5.21 1.57 -8.99
N PRO A 21 -6.22 1.44 -9.88
CA PRO A 21 -7.27 0.43 -9.73
C PRO A 21 -6.76 -1.00 -9.90
N SER A 22 -5.56 -1.20 -10.46
CA SER A 22 -4.85 -2.48 -10.45
C SER A 22 -3.35 -2.25 -10.42
N LEU A 23 -2.67 -2.73 -9.37
CA LEU A 23 -1.21 -2.71 -9.30
C LEU A 23 -0.58 -3.59 -10.38
N GLN A 24 -1.22 -4.71 -10.71
CA GLN A 24 -0.76 -5.62 -11.76
C GLN A 24 -0.77 -4.95 -13.14
N ALA A 25 -1.79 -4.15 -13.44
CA ALA A 25 -1.86 -3.39 -14.69
C ALA A 25 -0.75 -2.32 -14.80
N MET A 26 -0.27 -1.80 -13.67
CA MET A 26 0.90 -0.90 -13.62
C MET A 26 2.23 -1.64 -13.82
N GLY A 27 2.25 -2.97 -13.68
CA GLY A 27 3.46 -3.79 -13.80
C GLY A 27 3.99 -4.33 -12.47
N TRP A 28 3.21 -4.24 -11.39
CA TRP A 28 3.50 -4.92 -10.13
C TRP A 28 3.21 -6.41 -10.25
N CYS A 29 4.25 -7.24 -10.23
CA CYS A 29 4.12 -8.67 -10.57
C CYS A 29 3.51 -9.55 -9.47
N ASN A 30 3.37 -9.04 -8.24
CA ASN A 30 2.83 -9.78 -7.10
C ASN A 30 1.41 -9.28 -6.75
N ASN A 31 0.65 -10.08 -6.01
CA ASN A 31 -0.61 -9.67 -5.38
C ASN A 31 -0.42 -9.06 -3.99
N GLU A 32 0.83 -9.05 -3.50
CA GLU A 32 1.20 -8.61 -2.17
C GLU A 32 2.10 -7.38 -2.22
N VAL A 33 2.07 -6.61 -1.13
CA VAL A 33 3.01 -5.53 -0.84
C VAL A 33 3.68 -5.87 0.49
N GLY A 34 5.00 -5.85 0.54
CA GLY A 34 5.73 -6.24 1.77
C GLY A 34 5.83 -5.09 2.77
N SER A 35 6.07 -3.87 2.28
CA SER A 35 6.12 -2.66 3.10
C SER A 35 5.83 -1.41 2.28
N MET A 36 5.52 -0.31 2.97
CA MET A 36 5.14 0.96 2.34
C MET A 36 5.71 2.15 3.11
N HIS A 37 6.08 3.21 2.38
CA HIS A 37 6.48 4.48 2.95
C HIS A 37 5.63 5.63 2.38
N VAL A 38 4.92 6.33 3.26
CA VAL A 38 4.03 7.44 2.90
C VAL A 38 4.72 8.76 3.18
N GLN A 39 5.31 9.36 2.14
CA GLN A 39 6.00 10.66 2.27
C GLN A 39 5.05 11.81 2.59
N CYS A 40 3.83 11.82 2.02
CA CYS A 40 2.86 12.89 2.23
C CYS A 40 1.41 12.43 1.98
N GLY A 41 0.48 13.06 2.69
CA GLY A 41 -0.96 12.81 2.58
C GLY A 41 -1.38 11.44 3.11
N ALA A 42 -2.52 10.95 2.61
CA ALA A 42 -3.08 9.66 2.99
C ALA A 42 -3.54 8.87 1.77
N PHE A 43 -3.48 7.55 1.89
CA PHE A 43 -3.84 6.59 0.85
C PHE A 43 -4.75 5.51 1.44
N VAL A 44 -5.66 4.99 0.61
CA VAL A 44 -6.41 3.77 0.93
C VAL A 44 -5.86 2.64 0.06
N CYS A 45 -5.42 1.57 0.72
CA CYS A 45 -4.95 0.35 0.09
C CYS A 45 -6.06 -0.72 0.18
N TYR A 46 -6.27 -1.44 -0.90
CA TYR A 46 -7.36 -2.41 -1.04
C TYR A 46 -6.84 -3.80 -1.38
N GLN A 47 -7.46 -4.81 -0.79
CA GLN A 47 -7.09 -6.20 -1.00
C GLN A 47 -7.20 -6.65 -2.47
N TYR A 48 -8.22 -6.19 -3.20
CA TYR A 48 -8.48 -6.62 -4.58
C TYR A 48 -8.42 -5.46 -5.58
N PRO A 49 -8.27 -5.75 -6.89
CA PRO A 49 -8.38 -4.73 -7.92
C PRO A 49 -9.77 -4.07 -7.94
N GLY A 50 -9.80 -2.80 -8.37
CA GLY A 50 -10.99 -1.98 -8.47
C GLY A 50 -11.50 -1.47 -7.13
N TYR A 51 -10.61 -1.27 -6.15
CA TYR A 51 -10.92 -0.73 -4.82
C TYR A 51 -11.90 -1.59 -4.01
N ARG A 52 -11.69 -2.90 -4.01
CA ARG A 52 -12.58 -3.89 -3.37
C ARG A 52 -11.88 -4.67 -2.26
N GLY A 53 -12.69 -5.27 -1.40
CA GLY A 53 -12.24 -6.08 -0.27
C GLY A 53 -11.86 -5.23 0.93
N GLN A 54 -10.98 -5.77 1.78
CA GLN A 54 -10.50 -5.07 2.96
C GLN A 54 -9.74 -3.80 2.60
N GLN A 55 -9.86 -2.80 3.47
CA GLN A 55 -9.32 -1.46 3.27
C GLN A 55 -8.37 -1.11 4.41
N TYR A 56 -7.24 -0.50 4.07
CA TYR A 56 -6.24 -0.05 5.03
C TYR A 56 -5.82 1.39 4.70
N ILE A 57 -5.84 2.25 5.72
CA ILE A 57 -5.49 3.66 5.57
C ILE A 57 -4.02 3.83 5.96
N MET A 58 -3.24 4.39 5.04
CA MET A 58 -1.83 4.72 5.24
C MET A 58 -1.66 6.24 5.23
N GLU A 59 -1.14 6.81 6.32
CA GLU A 59 -1.03 8.25 6.54
C GLU A 59 0.43 8.62 6.79
N CYS A 60 0.90 9.75 6.26
CA CYS A 60 2.27 10.22 6.52
C CYS A 60 2.53 10.54 8.00
N GLU A 61 1.51 11.01 8.72
CA GLU A 61 1.63 11.39 10.13
C GLU A 61 1.69 10.17 11.07
N ARG A 62 1.20 9.02 10.61
CA ARG A 62 1.13 7.81 11.42
C ARG A 62 2.40 6.99 11.21
N HIS A 63 3.05 6.60 12.31
CA HIS A 63 4.34 5.88 12.27
C HIS A 63 5.42 6.62 11.46
N SER A 64 5.35 7.95 11.35
CA SER A 64 6.22 8.74 10.45
C SER A 64 6.15 8.29 8.98
N GLY A 65 5.01 7.73 8.57
CA GLY A 65 4.79 7.18 7.23
C GLY A 65 5.36 5.78 7.02
N ASP A 66 5.98 5.16 8.05
CA ASP A 66 6.69 3.89 7.94
C ASP A 66 5.80 2.69 8.26
N TYR A 67 5.46 1.92 7.22
CA TYR A 67 4.68 0.69 7.31
C TYR A 67 5.55 -0.51 6.91
N GLN A 68 6.48 -0.89 7.79
CA GLN A 68 7.51 -1.90 7.54
C GLN A 68 7.00 -3.35 7.43
N HIS A 69 5.83 -3.65 8.01
CA HIS A 69 5.24 -4.99 8.04
C HIS A 69 3.72 -4.89 7.95
N TRP A 70 3.09 -5.79 7.18
CA TRP A 70 1.64 -5.81 6.97
C TRP A 70 0.78 -5.86 8.24
N ARG A 71 1.29 -6.43 9.34
CA ARG A 71 0.60 -6.43 10.63
C ARG A 71 0.39 -5.03 11.21
N ASN A 72 1.14 -4.03 10.74
CA ASN A 72 1.05 -2.65 11.20
C ASN A 72 0.10 -1.79 10.35
N TRP A 73 -0.45 -2.34 9.25
CA TRP A 73 -1.37 -1.63 8.36
C TRP A 73 -2.75 -1.38 9.00
N GLY A 74 -3.11 -2.18 10.00
CA GLY A 74 -4.35 -2.05 10.74
C GLY A 74 -4.55 -3.24 11.69
N SER A 75 -5.31 -3.03 12.77
CA SER A 75 -5.53 -4.03 13.83
C SER A 75 -6.17 -5.33 13.35
N HIS A 76 -6.87 -5.30 12.22
CA HIS A 76 -7.55 -6.46 11.62
C HIS A 76 -6.89 -6.92 10.32
N CYS A 77 -5.69 -6.43 10.00
CA CYS A 77 -4.97 -6.91 8.83
C CYS A 77 -4.57 -8.37 9.02
N GLN A 78 -5.00 -9.23 8.11
CA GLN A 78 -4.76 -10.69 8.14
C GLN A 78 -3.89 -11.17 6.98
N THR A 79 -3.56 -10.29 6.03
CA THR A 79 -2.86 -10.64 4.80
C THR A 79 -2.07 -9.45 4.25
N PRO A 80 -0.88 -9.65 3.66
CA PRO A 80 -0.13 -8.62 2.93
C PRO A 80 -0.70 -8.32 1.53
N GLN A 81 -1.81 -8.96 1.15
CA GLN A 81 -2.41 -8.80 -0.17
C GLN A 81 -2.98 -7.38 -0.35
N ILE A 82 -2.42 -6.65 -1.33
CA ILE A 82 -2.88 -5.33 -1.78
C ILE A 82 -2.80 -5.31 -3.30
N GLN A 83 -3.90 -4.97 -3.97
CA GLN A 83 -3.98 -5.01 -5.43
C GLN A 83 -4.56 -3.74 -6.06
N SER A 84 -5.07 -2.80 -5.27
CA SER A 84 -5.37 -1.44 -5.73
C SER A 84 -5.17 -0.41 -4.64
N ILE A 85 -4.82 0.80 -5.03
CA ILE A 85 -4.43 1.90 -4.13
C ILE A 85 -4.96 3.20 -4.72
N ARG A 86 -5.51 4.08 -3.88
CA ARG A 86 -5.87 5.44 -4.29
C ARG A 86 -5.52 6.46 -3.21
N ARG A 87 -5.31 7.69 -3.62
CA ARG A 87 -5.10 8.83 -2.73
C ARG A 87 -6.43 9.25 -2.09
N ILE A 88 -6.36 9.69 -0.84
CA ILE A 88 -7.48 10.39 -0.19
C ILE A 88 -7.36 11.86 -0.57
N GLN A 89 -8.34 12.38 -1.30
CA GLN A 89 -8.46 13.80 -1.60
C GLN A 89 -9.36 14.46 -0.54
N HIS A 90 -8.94 15.61 -0.03
CA HIS A 90 -9.74 16.47 0.85
C HIS A 90 -10.62 17.41 0.04
#